data_AF-A0A3R8YEE0-F1
#
_entry.id   AF-A0A3R8YEE0-F1
#
_cell.length_a   1.000
_cell.length_b   1.000
_cell.length_c   1.000
_cell.angle_alpha   90.00
_cell.angle_beta   90.00
_cell.angle_gamma   90.00
#
_symmetry.space_group_name_H-M   'P 1'
#
loop_
_entity.id
_entity.type
_entity.pdbx_description
1 polymer ?
#
loop_
_entity_poly.entity_id
_entity_poly.type
_entity_poly.pdbx_seq_one_letter_code
_entity_poly.pdbx_strand_id
1 'polypeptide(L)'
;MFTAPTLPGTLRLQLFTAPGARPVAVATQIAGEEGMSLMNGVERFAGAVWERHCPDQDLPPVWVEQQLEAQAQGVPRESRIRHVVFAGVDRYRPHGPRWSVITHEQLQDLVGATVATDRGTGYVPRAVEPEPRLVFAQFAVARLARPKPFREPACMPAGVPWWRRWTRQVRPDRGAARTCCWYHGGDWHAVNAMALELLERARAQSVEPDGMEEFAIAHADAAVASQWHTEALASLFSVSNAIQPASQTGYINGQHRAQAMLEAGVRRTVVLHYVDEP
;
A
#
# COMPACT_ATOMS: atom_id res chain seq x y z
N MET A 1 -9.29 7.38 8.43
CA MET A 1 -9.42 7.09 6.99
C MET A 1 -8.01 6.82 6.56
N PHE A 2 -7.67 5.58 6.24
CA PHE A 2 -6.28 5.20 5.94
C PHE A 2 -6.07 5.41 4.45
N THR A 3 -5.42 6.50 4.07
CA THR A 3 -5.09 6.77 2.68
C THR A 3 -3.71 7.38 2.66
N ALA A 4 -2.73 6.62 2.16
CA ALA A 4 -1.67 7.25 1.39
C ALA A 4 -2.28 7.56 0.00
N PRO A 5 -2.47 8.83 -0.38
CA PRO A 5 -2.74 9.16 -1.77
C PRO A 5 -1.50 8.78 -2.60
N THR A 6 -1.67 8.00 -3.67
CA THR A 6 -0.61 7.80 -4.65
C THR A 6 -0.32 9.14 -5.31
N LEU A 7 0.79 9.78 -4.91
CA LEU A 7 1.17 11.09 -5.41
C LEU A 7 1.32 11.08 -6.95
N PRO A 8 0.94 12.18 -7.63
CA PRO A 8 1.19 12.31 -9.06
C PRO A 8 2.69 12.26 -9.33
N GLY A 9 3.09 11.39 -10.27
CA GLY A 9 4.50 11.21 -10.61
C GLY A 9 5.08 12.42 -11.35
N THR A 10 6.32 12.78 -11.03
CA THR A 10 7.06 13.90 -11.65
C THR A 10 8.32 13.41 -12.33
N LEU A 11 8.70 13.98 -13.47
CA LEU A 11 9.89 13.60 -14.24
C LEU A 11 10.52 14.82 -14.93
N ARG A 12 11.81 14.74 -15.30
CA ARG A 12 12.38 15.65 -16.31
C ARG A 12 12.07 15.08 -17.68
N LEU A 13 11.58 15.94 -18.57
CA LEU A 13 11.41 15.61 -19.97
C LEU A 13 12.47 16.35 -20.80
N GLN A 14 13.21 15.62 -21.62
CA GLN A 14 13.99 16.17 -22.73
C GLN A 14 13.35 15.67 -24.03
N LEU A 15 12.92 16.59 -24.88
CA LEU A 15 12.27 16.27 -26.14
C LEU A 15 13.17 16.69 -27.31
N PHE A 16 13.53 15.73 -28.14
CA PHE A 16 14.36 15.92 -29.33
C PHE A 16 13.48 15.81 -30.57
N THR A 17 13.51 16.84 -31.41
CA THR A 17 12.70 16.94 -32.62
C THR A 17 13.56 17.34 -33.80
N ALA A 18 13.29 16.77 -34.97
CA ALA A 18 13.89 17.20 -36.24
C ALA A 18 12.83 17.09 -37.35
N PRO A 19 12.89 17.94 -38.39
CA PRO A 19 11.97 17.85 -39.52
C PRO A 19 11.95 16.45 -40.15
N GLY A 20 10.75 15.88 -40.31
CA GLY A 20 10.57 14.55 -40.90
C GLY A 20 10.97 13.36 -40.02
N ALA A 21 11.48 13.60 -38.81
CA ALA A 21 11.83 12.57 -37.85
C ALA A 21 10.75 12.42 -36.77
N ARG A 22 10.55 11.19 -36.29
CA ARG A 22 9.70 10.94 -35.12
C ARG A 22 10.36 11.53 -33.87
N PRO A 23 9.68 12.36 -33.08
CA PRO A 23 10.26 12.93 -31.86
C PRO A 23 10.73 11.86 -30.87
N VAL A 24 11.82 12.14 -30.15
CA VAL A 24 12.34 11.27 -29.08
C VAL A 24 12.16 11.97 -27.74
N ALA A 25 11.42 11.35 -26.83
CA ALA A 25 11.18 11.81 -25.48
C ALA A 25 12.04 11.00 -24.50
N VAL A 26 12.97 11.67 -23.82
CA VAL A 26 13.75 11.08 -22.72
C VAL A 26 13.16 11.58 -21.41
N ALA A 27 12.58 10.65 -20.65
CA ALA A 27 12.01 10.90 -19.34
C ALA A 27 12.96 10.42 -18.25
N THR A 28 13.39 11.32 -17.37
CA THR A 28 14.32 11.04 -16.27
C THR A 28 13.61 11.15 -14.93
N GLN A 29 13.68 10.09 -14.10
CA GLN A 29 13.17 10.07 -12.72
C GLN A 29 14.19 9.51 -11.74
N ILE A 30 14.13 9.96 -10.48
CA ILE A 30 14.75 9.27 -9.34
C ILE A 30 13.78 8.18 -8.87
N ALA A 31 14.26 6.93 -8.86
CA ALA A 31 13.46 5.78 -8.47
C ALA A 31 13.03 5.90 -7.00
N GLY A 32 11.74 5.73 -6.74
CA GLY A 32 11.16 5.73 -5.39
C GLY A 32 10.85 7.11 -4.81
N GLU A 33 11.42 8.20 -5.32
CA GLU A 33 11.27 9.54 -4.73
C GLU A 33 10.23 10.43 -5.43
N GLU A 34 9.80 10.06 -6.64
CA GLU A 34 9.08 10.98 -7.54
C GLU A 34 7.66 10.51 -7.91
N GLY A 35 7.01 9.76 -7.02
CA GLY A 35 5.64 9.27 -7.16
C GLY A 35 5.53 8.06 -8.09
N MET A 36 4.50 8.02 -8.95
CA MET A 36 4.33 6.95 -9.94
C MET A 36 5.59 6.81 -10.82
N SER A 37 6.20 5.62 -10.80
CA SER A 37 7.40 5.32 -11.57
C SER A 37 7.15 5.38 -13.08
N LEU A 38 8.18 5.74 -13.86
CA LEU A 38 8.13 5.72 -15.32
C LEU A 38 7.57 4.41 -15.85
N MET A 39 8.08 3.28 -15.37
CA MET A 39 7.64 1.94 -15.80
C MET A 39 6.14 1.69 -15.56
N ASN A 40 5.61 2.09 -14.39
CA ASN A 40 4.20 1.87 -14.07
C ASN A 40 3.28 2.91 -14.72
N GLY A 41 3.78 4.12 -14.99
CA GLY A 41 3.04 5.22 -15.59
C GLY A 41 3.28 5.41 -17.08
N VAL A 42 4.03 4.53 -17.74
CA VAL A 42 4.63 4.76 -19.06
C VAL A 42 3.61 5.14 -20.12
N GLU A 43 2.48 4.43 -20.21
CA GLU A 43 1.41 4.71 -21.17
C GLU A 43 0.79 6.09 -20.92
N ARG A 44 0.58 6.44 -19.65
CA ARG A 44 0.02 7.73 -19.23
C ARG A 44 0.99 8.89 -19.49
N PHE A 45 2.26 8.73 -19.16
CA PHE A 45 3.28 9.76 -19.37
C PHE A 45 3.55 9.97 -20.87
N ALA A 46 3.77 8.88 -21.62
CA ALA A 46 3.99 8.96 -23.06
C ALA A 46 2.78 9.54 -23.80
N GLY A 47 1.56 9.13 -23.42
CA GLY A 47 0.32 9.72 -23.95
C GLY A 47 0.19 11.22 -23.68
N ALA A 48 0.47 11.64 -22.43
CA ALA A 48 0.42 13.06 -22.08
C ALA A 48 1.49 13.90 -22.78
N VAL A 49 2.69 13.36 -22.97
CA VAL A 49 3.76 14.04 -23.74
C VAL A 49 3.38 14.15 -25.21
N TRP A 50 2.81 13.08 -25.77
CA TRP A 50 2.33 13.08 -27.14
C TRP A 50 1.26 14.15 -27.36
N GLU A 51 0.23 14.17 -26.51
CA GLU A 51 -0.87 15.14 -26.58
C GLU A 51 -0.38 16.59 -26.45
N ARG A 52 0.55 16.87 -25.53
CA ARG A 52 0.95 18.24 -25.20
C ARG A 52 2.05 18.80 -26.08
N HIS A 53 2.99 17.97 -26.50
CA HIS A 53 4.23 18.43 -27.14
C HIS A 53 4.40 17.93 -28.56
N CYS A 54 3.67 16.90 -28.97
CA CYS A 54 3.72 16.33 -30.32
C CYS A 54 2.31 16.13 -30.90
N PRO A 55 1.37 17.08 -30.75
CA PRO A 55 -0.04 16.84 -31.05
C PRO A 55 -0.26 16.46 -32.51
N ASP A 56 0.55 16.96 -33.44
CA ASP A 56 0.37 16.73 -34.88
C ASP A 56 0.99 15.42 -35.38
N GLN A 57 1.69 14.67 -34.52
CA GLN A 57 2.30 13.39 -34.89
C GLN A 57 1.26 12.28 -34.87
N ASP A 58 1.27 11.41 -35.89
CA ASP A 58 0.37 10.24 -35.98
C ASP A 58 0.74 9.12 -34.99
N LEU A 59 2.00 9.10 -34.55
CA LEU A 59 2.53 8.13 -33.59
C LEU A 59 3.05 8.86 -32.34
N PRO A 60 3.06 8.20 -31.16
CA PRO A 60 3.66 8.76 -29.96
C PRO A 60 5.14 9.05 -30.18
N PRO A 61 5.79 9.93 -29.40
CA PRO A 61 7.24 10.05 -29.45
C PRO A 61 7.89 8.68 -29.14
N VAL A 62 9.08 8.44 -29.68
CA VAL A 62 9.94 7.35 -29.20
C VAL A 62 10.21 7.62 -27.72
N TRP A 63 9.89 6.65 -26.87
CA TRP A 63 9.94 6.85 -25.42
C TRP A 63 11.16 6.17 -24.83
N VAL A 64 11.98 6.94 -24.12
CA VAL A 64 13.14 6.45 -23.37
C VAL A 64 12.98 6.83 -21.91
N GLU A 65 13.13 5.84 -21.04
CA GLU A 65 13.12 6.00 -19.59
C GLU A 65 14.54 5.96 -19.05
N GLN A 66 14.91 6.95 -18.25
CA GLN A 66 16.12 6.96 -17.46
C GLN A 66 15.75 6.99 -15.98
N GLN A 67 15.94 5.87 -15.31
CA GLN A 67 15.79 5.80 -13.85
C GLN A 67 17.15 6.00 -13.19
N LEU A 68 17.23 7.00 -12.32
CA LEU A 68 18.36 7.25 -11.44
C LEU A 68 18.12 6.54 -10.11
N GLU A 69 19.09 5.80 -9.61
CA GLU A 69 19.01 5.24 -8.27
C GLU A 69 19.09 6.36 -7.21
N ALA A 70 18.27 6.23 -6.16
CA ALA A 70 18.34 7.09 -4.99
C ALA A 70 19.73 6.96 -4.33
N GLN A 71 20.29 8.08 -3.86
CA GLN A 71 21.65 8.09 -3.33
C GLN A 71 21.70 7.35 -1.98
N ALA A 72 22.11 6.09 -1.99
CA ALA A 72 22.65 5.47 -0.79
C ALA A 72 24.10 5.97 -0.60
N GLN A 73 24.30 6.87 0.37
CA GLN A 73 25.58 7.25 0.99
C GLN A 73 26.83 7.05 0.09
N GLY A 74 27.10 8.01 -0.80
CA GLY A 74 28.40 8.13 -1.48
C GLY A 74 28.63 7.25 -2.71
N VAL A 75 27.66 6.44 -3.14
CA VAL A 75 27.77 5.65 -4.39
C VAL A 75 27.31 6.50 -5.59
N PRO A 76 27.99 6.44 -6.75
CA PRO A 76 27.53 7.08 -7.97
C PRO A 76 26.12 6.59 -8.34
N ARG A 77 25.27 7.49 -8.86
CA ARG A 77 23.95 7.12 -9.39
C ARG A 77 24.14 6.20 -10.59
N GLU A 78 23.91 4.91 -10.42
CA GLU A 78 23.71 4.04 -11.58
C GLU A 78 22.38 4.41 -12.23
N SER A 79 22.40 4.64 -13.54
CA SER A 79 21.21 4.97 -14.30
C SER A 79 20.82 3.82 -15.22
N ARG A 80 19.59 3.33 -15.09
CA ARG A 80 19.04 2.34 -16.03
C ARG A 80 18.32 3.08 -17.13
N ILE A 81 18.82 2.94 -18.37
CA ILE A 81 18.20 3.50 -19.56
C ILE A 81 17.44 2.39 -20.29
N ARG A 82 16.17 2.65 -20.58
CA ARG A 82 15.30 1.72 -21.29
C ARG A 82 14.59 2.41 -22.44
N HIS A 83 14.68 1.82 -23.61
CA HIS A 83 13.82 2.17 -24.74
C HIS A 83 12.49 1.42 -24.60
N VAL A 84 11.38 2.11 -24.83
CA VAL A 84 10.04 1.52 -24.73
C VAL A 84 9.37 1.50 -26.10
N VAL A 85 8.94 0.30 -26.50
CA VAL A 85 8.17 0.05 -27.71
C VAL A 85 6.74 -0.33 -27.32
N PHE A 86 5.76 0.37 -27.86
CA PHE A 86 4.34 0.07 -27.63
C PHE A 86 3.80 -0.87 -28.70
N ALA A 87 3.08 -1.91 -28.29
CA ALA A 87 2.49 -2.90 -29.19
C ALA A 87 1.27 -2.37 -29.96
N GLY A 88 0.60 -1.34 -29.45
CA GLY A 88 -0.45 -0.64 -30.18
C GLY A 88 -0.61 0.80 -29.71
N VAL A 89 -1.30 1.59 -30.54
CA VAL A 89 -1.44 3.03 -30.36
C VAL A 89 -2.83 3.47 -30.77
N ASP A 90 -3.58 3.98 -29.80
CA ASP A 90 -4.71 4.86 -30.04
C ASP A 90 -4.24 6.32 -29.91
N ARG A 91 -4.97 7.28 -30.47
CA ARG A 91 -4.61 8.70 -30.41
C ARG A 91 -4.37 9.14 -28.95
N TYR A 92 -3.13 9.54 -28.65
CA TYR A 92 -2.66 9.93 -27.31
C TYR A 92 -2.73 8.83 -26.24
N ARG A 93 -2.90 7.57 -26.65
CA ARG A 93 -3.04 6.41 -25.77
C ARG A 93 -2.21 5.24 -26.30
N PRO A 94 -0.89 5.30 -26.16
CA PRO A 94 -0.04 4.15 -26.45
C PRO A 94 -0.33 3.02 -25.44
N HIS A 95 -0.26 1.77 -25.88
CA HIS A 95 -0.52 0.63 -25.00
C HIS A 95 0.35 -0.59 -25.30
N GLY A 96 0.48 -1.47 -24.31
CA GLY A 96 1.29 -2.69 -24.40
C GLY A 96 2.79 -2.40 -24.51
N PRO A 97 3.38 -1.67 -23.54
CA PRO A 97 4.79 -1.35 -23.53
C PRO A 97 5.67 -2.60 -23.43
N ARG A 98 6.82 -2.55 -24.11
CA ARG A 98 7.91 -3.50 -24.01
C ARG A 98 9.21 -2.74 -23.85
N TRP A 99 10.03 -3.16 -22.89
CA TRP A 99 11.27 -2.48 -22.56
C TRP A 99 12.47 -3.24 -23.12
N SER A 100 13.41 -2.50 -23.69
CA SER A 100 14.77 -2.98 -23.95
C SER A 100 15.78 -2.06 -23.28
N VAL A 101 16.78 -2.65 -22.62
CA VAL A 101 17.88 -1.88 -22.04
C VAL A 101 18.74 -1.33 -23.18
N ILE A 102 19.13 -0.07 -23.07
CA ILE A 102 20.05 0.58 -24.01
C ILE A 102 21.20 1.25 -23.25
N THR A 103 22.33 1.45 -23.91
CA THR A 103 23.48 2.19 -23.37
C THR A 103 23.31 3.70 -23.57
N HIS A 104 24.15 4.49 -22.89
CA HIS A 104 24.23 5.94 -23.13
C HIS A 104 24.64 6.27 -24.57
N GLU A 105 25.55 5.48 -25.15
CA GLU A 105 25.98 5.63 -26.55
C GLU A 105 24.80 5.38 -27.50
N GLN A 106 24.07 4.29 -27.32
CA GLN A 106 22.87 3.98 -28.11
C GLN A 106 21.79 5.06 -27.98
N LEU A 107 21.67 5.69 -26.79
CA LEU A 107 20.76 6.81 -26.60
C LEU A 107 21.22 8.06 -27.37
N GLN A 108 22.52 8.38 -27.35
CA GLN A 108 23.08 9.51 -28.10
C GLN A 108 22.93 9.30 -29.61
N ASP A 109 23.15 8.08 -30.11
CA ASP A 109 22.93 7.73 -31.50
C ASP A 109 21.45 7.88 -31.89
N LEU A 110 20.54 7.47 -31.01
CA LEU A 110 19.09 7.60 -31.23
C LEU A 110 18.63 9.06 -31.33
N VAL A 111 19.20 9.97 -30.51
CA VAL A 111 18.79 11.39 -30.49
C VAL A 111 19.65 12.30 -31.38
N GLY A 112 20.85 11.87 -31.78
CA GLY A 112 21.83 12.66 -32.52
C GLY A 112 22.49 13.79 -31.71
N ALA A 113 22.41 13.76 -30.38
CA ALA A 113 22.92 14.80 -29.48
C ALA A 113 23.25 14.25 -28.08
N THR A 114 23.99 15.03 -27.30
CA THR A 114 24.22 14.71 -25.88
C THR A 114 22.92 14.85 -25.10
N VAL A 115 22.53 13.80 -24.38
CA VAL A 115 21.38 13.81 -23.46
C VAL A 115 21.88 14.08 -22.05
N ALA A 116 21.28 15.06 -21.36
CA ALA A 116 21.61 15.29 -19.96
C ALA A 116 21.10 14.11 -19.11
N THR A 117 21.93 13.63 -18.20
CA THR A 117 21.68 12.39 -17.43
C THR A 117 21.17 12.63 -16.01
N ASP A 118 20.95 13.89 -15.63
CA ASP A 118 20.48 14.29 -14.30
C ASP A 118 19.04 14.84 -14.33
N ARG A 119 18.54 15.26 -13.17
CA ARG A 119 17.21 15.89 -13.06
C ARG A 119 17.15 17.34 -13.54
N GLY A 120 18.27 17.89 -14.00
CA GLY A 120 18.41 19.26 -14.48
C GLY A 120 18.81 20.24 -13.38
N THR A 121 19.46 21.33 -13.78
CA THR A 121 19.80 22.44 -12.89
C THR A 121 18.53 23.02 -12.26
N GLY A 122 18.57 23.26 -10.95
CA GLY A 122 17.44 23.80 -10.19
C GLY A 122 16.41 22.75 -9.76
N TYR A 123 16.65 21.46 -10.03
CA TYR A 123 15.85 20.41 -9.42
C TYR A 123 16.02 20.43 -7.90
N VAL A 124 14.90 20.56 -7.20
CA VAL A 124 14.81 20.40 -5.74
C VAL A 124 14.12 19.06 -5.51
N PRO A 125 14.79 18.06 -4.90
CA PRO A 125 14.14 16.82 -4.50
C PRO A 125 12.92 17.13 -3.65
N ARG A 126 11.88 16.30 -3.75
CA ARG A 126 10.79 16.40 -2.77
C ARG A 126 11.39 16.17 -1.40
N ALA A 127 10.85 16.85 -0.39
CA ALA A 127 11.10 16.46 0.98
C ALA A 127 10.76 14.96 1.08
N VAL A 128 11.67 14.17 1.64
CA VAL A 128 11.41 12.76 1.93
C VAL A 128 10.16 12.76 2.80
N GLU A 129 9.05 12.24 2.26
CA GLU A 129 7.89 12.00 3.10
C GLU A 129 8.33 10.98 4.15
N PRO A 130 8.07 11.25 5.44
CA PRO A 130 8.46 10.35 6.50
C PRO A 130 7.89 8.97 6.19
N GLU A 131 8.72 7.93 6.37
CA GLU A 131 8.26 6.57 6.11
C GLU A 131 7.01 6.32 6.96
N PRO A 132 5.90 5.88 6.34
CA PRO A 132 4.67 5.65 7.08
C PRO A 132 4.94 4.65 8.19
N ARG A 133 4.70 5.06 9.43
CA ARG A 133 4.98 4.21 10.59
C ARG A 133 3.83 3.25 10.80
N LEU A 134 4.16 1.98 10.97
CA LEU A 134 3.20 0.97 11.37
C LEU A 134 2.79 1.22 12.83
N VAL A 135 1.49 1.25 13.15
CA VAL A 135 1.01 1.48 14.52
C VAL A 135 -0.21 0.63 14.85
N PHE A 136 -0.31 0.23 16.11
CA PHE A 136 -1.53 -0.34 16.67
C PHE A 136 -2.45 0.75 17.21
N ALA A 137 -3.72 0.70 16.81
CA ALA A 137 -4.72 1.66 17.23
C ALA A 137 -6.04 1.00 17.63
N GLN A 138 -6.70 1.61 18.61
CA GLN A 138 -8.08 1.28 18.93
C GLN A 138 -8.99 1.66 17.74
N PHE A 139 -9.86 0.73 17.36
CA PHE A 139 -10.81 0.93 16.27
C PHE A 139 -12.22 0.45 16.66
N ALA A 140 -13.23 1.09 16.07
CA ALA A 140 -14.62 0.66 16.25
C ALA A 140 -14.93 -0.52 15.31
N VAL A 141 -15.26 -1.67 15.89
CA VAL A 141 -15.52 -2.92 15.13
C VAL A 141 -16.66 -2.71 14.12
N ALA A 142 -17.70 -1.95 14.50
CA ALA A 142 -18.82 -1.61 13.62
C ALA A 142 -18.41 -0.83 12.35
N ARG A 143 -17.25 -0.16 12.36
CA ARG A 143 -16.70 0.59 11.21
C ARG A 143 -15.76 -0.24 10.34
N LEU A 144 -15.44 -1.47 10.73
CA LEU A 144 -14.63 -2.36 9.91
C LEU A 144 -15.39 -2.74 8.62
N ALA A 145 -14.64 -2.87 7.52
CA ALA A 145 -15.19 -3.21 6.22
C ALA A 145 -15.96 -4.54 6.28
N ARG A 146 -16.95 -4.71 5.40
CA ARG A 146 -17.58 -6.03 5.23
C ARG A 146 -16.60 -6.95 4.51
N PRO A 147 -16.25 -8.12 5.08
CA PRO A 147 -15.52 -9.11 4.31
C PRO A 147 -16.35 -9.50 3.08
N LYS A 148 -15.89 -9.12 1.89
CA LYS A 148 -16.54 -9.41 0.62
C LYS A 148 -15.48 -9.66 -0.46
N PRO A 149 -15.42 -10.86 -1.07
CA PRO A 149 -16.10 -12.08 -0.65
C PRO A 149 -15.53 -12.60 0.69
N PHE A 150 -16.37 -13.21 1.52
CA PHE A 150 -15.87 -13.99 2.66
C PHE A 150 -15.64 -15.43 2.19
N ARG A 151 -14.41 -15.92 2.34
CA ARG A 151 -13.96 -17.17 1.70
C ARG A 151 -14.26 -18.44 2.52
N GLU A 152 -14.90 -18.34 3.69
CA GLU A 152 -15.24 -19.47 4.57
C GLU A 152 -16.75 -19.54 4.91
N PRO A 153 -17.65 -19.68 3.91
CA PRO A 153 -19.10 -19.60 4.12
C PRO A 153 -19.67 -20.74 4.98
N ALA A 154 -18.98 -21.88 5.07
CA ALA A 154 -19.38 -23.02 5.88
C ALA A 154 -19.38 -22.72 7.39
N CYS A 155 -18.51 -21.80 7.83
CA CYS A 155 -18.42 -21.39 9.22
C CYS A 155 -19.13 -20.05 9.47
N MET A 156 -18.94 -19.07 8.59
CA MET A 156 -19.56 -17.73 8.70
C MET A 156 -20.28 -17.33 7.41
N PRO A 157 -21.62 -17.30 7.41
CA PRO A 157 -22.40 -16.90 6.24
C PRO A 157 -22.00 -15.50 5.77
N ALA A 158 -21.60 -15.40 4.50
CA ALA A 158 -21.34 -14.10 3.89
C ALA A 158 -22.62 -13.24 3.88
N GLY A 159 -22.48 -11.93 4.08
CA GLY A 159 -23.60 -11.00 3.88
C GLY A 159 -24.52 -10.77 5.09
N VAL A 160 -24.02 -10.91 6.32
CA VAL A 160 -24.77 -10.53 7.54
C VAL A 160 -25.41 -9.14 7.37
N PRO A 161 -26.75 -9.03 7.44
CA PRO A 161 -27.45 -7.76 7.27
C PRO A 161 -26.96 -6.68 8.24
N TRP A 162 -26.96 -5.44 7.78
CA TRP A 162 -26.47 -4.30 8.57
C TRP A 162 -27.22 -4.16 9.90
N TRP A 163 -28.54 -4.38 9.91
CA TRP A 163 -29.37 -4.30 11.11
C TRP A 163 -28.94 -5.34 12.16
N ARG A 164 -28.54 -6.56 11.76
CA ARG A 164 -28.03 -7.58 12.70
C ARG A 164 -26.77 -7.09 13.41
N ARG A 165 -25.87 -6.41 12.69
CA ARG A 165 -24.66 -5.83 13.28
C ARG A 165 -24.99 -4.77 14.32
N TRP A 166 -25.86 -3.82 13.97
CA TRP A 166 -26.29 -2.80 14.93
C TRP A 166 -26.98 -3.39 16.15
N THR A 167 -27.87 -4.38 15.95
CA THR A 167 -28.49 -5.07 17.08
C THR A 167 -27.46 -5.78 17.95
N ARG A 168 -26.39 -6.34 17.39
CA ARG A 168 -25.30 -6.97 18.16
C ARG A 168 -24.44 -5.96 18.91
N GLN A 169 -24.31 -4.72 18.42
CA GLN A 169 -23.62 -3.65 19.16
C GLN A 169 -24.43 -3.17 20.39
N VAL A 170 -25.76 -3.24 20.29
CA VAL A 170 -26.69 -2.89 21.37
C VAL A 170 -26.95 -4.05 22.34
N ARG A 171 -27.09 -5.27 21.81
CA ARG A 171 -27.28 -6.54 22.54
C ARG A 171 -26.21 -7.55 22.08
N PRO A 172 -25.01 -7.51 22.68
CA PRO A 172 -23.91 -8.41 22.32
C PRO A 172 -24.29 -9.87 22.48
N ASP A 173 -23.77 -10.71 21.60
CA ASP A 173 -23.83 -12.15 21.81
C ASP A 173 -22.68 -12.54 22.73
N ARG A 174 -23.01 -12.97 23.94
CA ARG A 174 -22.06 -13.60 24.87
C ARG A 174 -22.32 -15.10 24.98
N GLY A 175 -23.00 -15.67 23.99
CA GLY A 175 -23.27 -17.10 23.91
C GLY A 175 -22.00 -17.94 23.93
N ALA A 176 -22.19 -19.23 24.20
CA ALA A 176 -21.09 -20.18 24.32
C ALA A 176 -20.21 -20.23 23.05
N ALA A 177 -18.93 -20.50 23.26
CA ALA A 177 -17.96 -20.75 22.19
C ALA A 177 -18.52 -21.79 21.20
N ARG A 178 -18.32 -21.53 19.91
CA ARG A 178 -18.75 -22.43 18.84
C ARG A 178 -17.55 -23.23 18.34
N THR A 179 -17.82 -24.45 17.91
CA THR A 179 -16.79 -25.38 17.41
C THR A 179 -16.53 -25.28 15.91
N CYS A 180 -17.19 -24.35 15.22
CA CYS A 180 -17.12 -24.24 13.75
C CYS A 180 -15.78 -23.71 13.23
N CYS A 181 -15.03 -22.94 14.01
CA CYS A 181 -13.64 -22.58 13.75
C CYS A 181 -12.94 -22.08 15.01
N TRP A 182 -11.60 -21.98 14.98
CA TRP A 182 -10.82 -21.39 16.08
C TRP A 182 -11.27 -19.98 16.45
N TYR A 183 -11.69 -19.16 15.46
CA TYR A 183 -12.15 -17.78 15.71
C TYR A 183 -13.48 -17.69 16.44
N HIS A 184 -14.31 -18.73 16.50
CA HIS A 184 -15.50 -18.73 17.39
C HIS A 184 -15.28 -19.51 18.68
N GLY A 185 -14.06 -20.01 18.90
CA GLY A 185 -13.71 -20.88 20.02
C GLY A 185 -13.62 -20.21 21.38
N GLY A 186 -13.80 -18.89 21.49
CA GLY A 186 -13.69 -18.20 22.77
C GLY A 186 -14.28 -16.79 22.82
N ASP A 187 -14.06 -16.13 23.97
CA ASP A 187 -14.69 -14.85 24.30
C ASP A 187 -13.87 -13.66 23.78
N TRP A 188 -14.25 -13.15 22.60
CA TRP A 188 -13.66 -11.94 22.06
C TRP A 188 -13.92 -10.69 22.88
N HIS A 189 -14.96 -10.63 23.74
CA HIS A 189 -15.15 -9.46 24.60
C HIS A 189 -14.04 -9.37 25.64
N ALA A 190 -13.73 -10.49 26.30
CA ALA A 190 -12.63 -10.58 27.26
C ALA A 190 -11.28 -10.26 26.60
N VAL A 191 -10.98 -10.89 25.46
CA VAL A 191 -9.72 -10.66 24.73
C VAL A 191 -9.57 -9.19 24.30
N ASN A 192 -10.62 -8.56 23.79
CA ASN A 192 -10.54 -7.16 23.36
C ASN A 192 -10.47 -6.19 24.55
N ALA A 193 -11.05 -6.50 25.70
CA ALA A 193 -10.86 -5.70 26.90
C ALA A 193 -9.38 -5.70 27.33
N MET A 194 -8.78 -6.90 27.42
CA MET A 194 -7.34 -7.05 27.71
C MET A 194 -6.47 -6.35 26.67
N ALA A 195 -6.79 -6.49 25.39
CA ALA A 195 -6.02 -5.86 24.31
C ALA A 195 -6.04 -4.33 24.40
N LEU A 196 -7.17 -3.71 24.77
CA LEU A 196 -7.25 -2.26 24.89
C LEU A 196 -6.45 -1.75 26.08
N GLU A 197 -6.51 -2.43 27.23
CA GLU A 197 -5.69 -2.09 28.40
C GLU A 197 -4.19 -2.26 28.09
N LEU A 198 -3.81 -3.33 27.39
CA LEU A 198 -2.42 -3.55 26.98
C LEU A 198 -1.94 -2.53 25.97
N LEU A 199 -2.78 -2.10 25.04
CA LEU A 199 -2.42 -1.04 24.09
C LEU A 199 -2.10 0.28 24.81
N GLU A 200 -2.85 0.62 25.85
CA GLU A 200 -2.57 1.82 26.66
C GLU A 200 -1.27 1.68 27.45
N ARG A 201 -1.01 0.52 28.07
CA ARG A 201 0.24 0.23 28.79
C ARG A 201 1.46 0.24 27.86
N ALA A 202 1.34 -0.38 26.70
CA ALA A 202 2.39 -0.43 25.70
C ALA A 202 2.76 0.97 25.19
N ARG A 203 1.75 1.84 24.99
CA ARG A 203 1.99 3.25 24.65
C ARG A 203 2.73 4.00 25.75
N ALA A 204 2.36 3.79 27.01
CA ALA A 204 3.07 4.39 28.15
C ALA A 204 4.53 3.93 28.25
N GLN A 205 4.83 2.71 27.77
CA GLN A 205 6.16 2.12 27.76
C GLN A 205 6.90 2.28 26.42
N SER A 206 6.31 2.96 25.43
CA SER A 206 6.86 3.14 24.09
C SER A 206 7.28 1.81 23.43
N VAL A 207 6.44 0.79 23.54
CA VAL A 207 6.68 -0.51 22.88
C VAL A 207 6.47 -0.35 21.38
N GLU A 208 7.48 -0.74 20.60
CA GLU A 208 7.42 -0.72 19.14
C GLU A 208 6.49 -1.82 18.60
N PRO A 209 5.83 -1.61 17.43
CA PRO A 209 4.88 -2.55 16.86
C PRO A 209 5.39 -3.99 16.75
N ASP A 210 6.65 -4.19 16.36
CA ASP A 210 7.24 -5.52 16.21
C ASP A 210 7.37 -6.26 17.56
N GLY A 211 7.50 -5.53 18.67
CA GLY A 211 7.56 -6.09 20.02
C GLY A 211 6.20 -6.27 20.69
N MET A 212 5.10 -5.82 20.07
CA MET A 212 3.78 -5.83 20.71
C MET A 212 3.22 -7.23 20.95
N GLU A 213 3.51 -8.19 20.07
CA GLU A 213 3.07 -9.58 20.23
C GLU A 213 3.71 -10.23 21.46
N GLU A 214 5.05 -10.12 21.58
CA GLU A 214 5.80 -10.61 22.73
C GLU A 214 5.38 -9.89 24.02
N PHE A 215 5.20 -8.58 23.96
CA PHE A 215 4.70 -7.79 25.09
C PHE A 215 3.33 -8.26 25.55
N ALA A 216 2.42 -8.54 24.62
CA ALA A 216 1.08 -9.03 24.93
C ALA A 216 1.09 -10.44 25.55
N ILE A 217 1.98 -11.33 25.10
CA ILE A 217 2.17 -12.66 25.69
C ILE A 217 2.71 -12.54 27.12
N ALA A 218 3.74 -11.71 27.32
CA ALA A 218 4.37 -11.53 28.63
C ALA A 218 3.43 -10.92 29.67
N HIS A 219 2.44 -10.13 29.23
CA HIS A 219 1.46 -9.48 30.10
C HIS A 219 0.06 -10.10 30.02
N ALA A 220 -0.09 -11.26 29.38
CA ALA A 220 -1.30 -12.05 29.49
C ALA A 220 -1.41 -12.57 30.93
N ASP A 221 -2.43 -12.14 31.66
CA ASP A 221 -2.61 -12.56 33.05
C ASP A 221 -2.89 -14.07 33.12
N ALA A 222 -1.93 -14.82 33.68
CA ALA A 222 -2.03 -16.27 33.84
C ALA A 222 -3.23 -16.71 34.71
N ALA A 223 -3.79 -15.81 35.53
CA ALA A 223 -4.97 -16.11 36.36
C ALA A 223 -6.29 -16.04 35.57
N VAL A 224 -6.32 -15.39 34.40
CA VAL A 224 -7.55 -15.15 33.61
C VAL A 224 -7.48 -15.78 32.22
N ALA A 225 -6.29 -15.96 31.64
CA ALA A 225 -6.12 -16.37 30.26
C ALA A 225 -6.03 -17.90 30.10
N SER A 226 -7.04 -18.51 29.47
CA SER A 226 -6.85 -19.84 28.88
C SER A 226 -5.86 -19.78 27.71
N GLN A 227 -5.32 -20.92 27.27
CA GLN A 227 -4.43 -20.97 26.09
C GLN A 227 -5.03 -20.24 24.89
N TRP A 228 -6.33 -20.43 24.63
CA TRP A 228 -7.03 -19.73 23.56
C TRP A 228 -7.02 -18.21 23.75
N HIS A 229 -7.18 -17.70 24.98
CA HIS A 229 -7.13 -16.26 25.25
C HIS A 229 -5.74 -15.68 24.97
N THR A 230 -4.69 -16.37 25.40
CA THR A 230 -3.30 -15.95 25.16
C THR A 230 -2.99 -15.92 23.66
N GLU A 231 -3.35 -16.97 22.92
CA GLU A 231 -3.17 -17.03 21.46
C GLU A 231 -4.00 -15.96 20.73
N ALA A 232 -5.27 -15.78 21.13
CA ALA A 232 -6.15 -14.76 20.56
C ALA A 232 -5.61 -13.35 20.78
N LEU A 233 -5.12 -13.06 21.98
CA LEU A 233 -4.53 -11.78 22.36
C LEU A 233 -3.23 -11.51 21.59
N ALA A 234 -2.30 -12.48 21.55
CA ALA A 234 -1.07 -12.38 20.76
C ALA A 234 -1.39 -12.08 19.29
N SER A 235 -2.38 -12.79 18.73
CA SER A 235 -2.78 -12.61 17.33
C SER A 235 -3.35 -11.22 16.99
N LEU A 236 -3.81 -10.45 17.98
CA LEU A 236 -4.25 -9.05 17.78
C LEU A 236 -3.08 -8.07 17.67
N PHE A 237 -1.94 -8.42 18.24
CA PHE A 237 -0.71 -7.62 18.27
C PHE A 237 0.41 -8.15 17.40
N SER A 238 0.17 -9.23 16.67
CA SER A 238 1.09 -9.78 15.68
C SER A 238 1.09 -8.94 14.40
N VAL A 239 2.23 -8.41 13.99
CA VAL A 239 2.36 -7.67 12.72
C VAL A 239 1.89 -8.51 11.52
N SER A 240 2.16 -9.82 11.57
CA SER A 240 1.77 -10.77 10.53
C SER A 240 0.27 -11.14 10.58
N ASN A 241 -0.38 -11.12 11.74
CA ASN A 241 -1.72 -11.71 11.92
C ASN A 241 -2.82 -10.74 12.39
N ALA A 242 -2.48 -9.51 12.74
CA ALA A 242 -3.41 -8.51 13.25
C ALA A 242 -4.52 -8.16 12.25
N ILE A 243 -5.55 -7.49 12.74
CA ILE A 243 -6.58 -6.91 11.87
C ILE A 243 -5.97 -5.72 11.14
N GLN A 244 -5.84 -5.81 9.82
CA GLN A 244 -5.29 -4.77 8.96
C GLN A 244 -6.35 -4.33 7.95
N PRO A 245 -7.12 -3.25 8.22
CA PRO A 245 -8.09 -2.71 7.28
C PRO A 245 -7.41 -2.15 6.03
N ALA A 246 -7.99 -2.37 4.85
CA ALA A 246 -7.56 -1.71 3.62
C ALA A 246 -8.16 -0.29 3.48
N SER A 247 -7.56 0.54 2.63
CA SER A 247 -7.87 1.98 2.49
C SER A 247 -9.27 2.31 1.96
N GLN A 248 -9.88 1.44 1.15
CA GLN A 248 -11.15 1.76 0.47
C GLN A 248 -12.24 0.72 0.71
N THR A 249 -11.94 -0.58 0.62
CA THR A 249 -12.88 -1.66 0.98
C THR A 249 -12.11 -2.97 1.19
N GLY A 250 -12.11 -3.50 2.42
CA GLY A 250 -11.60 -4.85 2.69
C GLY A 250 -10.52 -4.90 3.77
N TYR A 251 -9.72 -5.95 3.72
CA TYR A 251 -8.69 -6.27 4.70
C TYR A 251 -7.42 -6.68 3.96
N ILE A 252 -6.27 -6.22 4.43
CA ILE A 252 -4.98 -6.85 4.12
C ILE A 252 -4.88 -8.16 4.90
N ASN A 253 -5.28 -8.14 6.18
CA ASN A 253 -5.39 -9.32 7.02
C ASN A 253 -6.48 -9.20 8.11
N GLY A 254 -6.86 -10.30 8.73
CA GLY A 254 -7.76 -10.37 9.89
C GLY A 254 -9.25 -10.42 9.54
N GLN A 255 -9.61 -10.68 8.28
CA GLN A 255 -11.03 -10.71 7.84
C GLN A 255 -11.90 -11.70 8.64
N HIS A 256 -11.36 -12.87 9.01
CA HIS A 256 -12.09 -13.93 9.73
C HIS A 256 -12.33 -13.50 11.18
N ARG A 257 -11.29 -12.96 11.82
CA ARG A 257 -11.36 -12.42 13.19
C ARG A 257 -12.33 -11.25 13.29
N ALA A 258 -12.25 -10.30 12.34
CA ALA A 258 -13.14 -9.15 12.30
C ALA A 258 -14.61 -9.59 12.16
N GLN A 259 -14.89 -10.61 11.34
CA GLN A 259 -16.23 -11.18 11.20
C GLN A 259 -16.70 -11.83 12.52
N ALA A 260 -15.87 -12.64 13.18
CA ALA A 260 -16.22 -13.26 14.45
C ALA A 260 -16.53 -12.22 15.54
N MET A 261 -15.73 -11.15 15.63
CA MET A 261 -15.98 -10.04 16.55
C MET A 261 -17.27 -9.26 16.23
N LEU A 262 -17.56 -9.05 14.94
CA LEU A 262 -18.80 -8.43 14.49
C LEU A 262 -20.03 -9.26 14.88
N GLU A 263 -19.94 -10.59 14.78
CA GLU A 263 -21.00 -11.52 15.18
C GLU A 263 -21.20 -11.57 16.69
N ALA A 264 -20.10 -11.58 17.46
CA ALA A 264 -20.11 -11.50 18.91
C ALA A 264 -20.60 -10.13 19.45
N GLY A 265 -20.59 -9.09 18.61
CA GLY A 265 -21.00 -7.74 19.01
C GLY A 265 -19.92 -6.99 19.81
N VAL A 266 -18.64 -7.33 19.60
CA VAL A 266 -17.52 -6.57 20.16
C VAL A 266 -17.60 -5.14 19.64
N ARG A 267 -17.37 -4.15 20.52
CA ARG A 267 -17.51 -2.72 20.19
C ARG A 267 -16.21 -2.11 19.68
N ARG A 268 -15.12 -2.41 20.36
CA ARG A 268 -13.79 -1.84 20.13
C ARG A 268 -12.79 -2.99 20.04
N THR A 269 -11.85 -2.85 19.13
CA THR A 269 -10.74 -3.78 18.94
C THR A 269 -9.47 -3.00 18.65
N VAL A 270 -8.36 -3.70 18.50
CA VAL A 270 -7.10 -3.15 18.05
C VAL A 270 -6.92 -3.51 16.57
N VAL A 271 -6.46 -2.54 15.78
CA VAL A 271 -6.09 -2.74 14.37
C VAL A 271 -4.68 -2.23 14.14
N LEU A 272 -4.02 -2.81 13.16
CA LEU A 272 -2.70 -2.43 12.70
C LEU A 272 -2.85 -1.65 11.39
N HIS A 273 -2.26 -0.46 11.33
CA HIS A 273 -2.27 0.36 10.12
C HIS A 273 -1.06 1.27 10.06
N TYR A 274 -0.81 1.79 8.87
CA TYR A 274 0.18 2.83 8.65
C TYR A 274 -0.38 4.20 9.04
N VAL A 275 0.46 5.04 9.63
CA VAL A 275 0.22 6.48 9.79
C VAL A 275 1.35 7.25 9.13
N ASP A 276 0.99 8.32 8.43
CA ASP A 276 1.96 9.31 7.99
C ASP A 276 2.37 10.12 9.24
N GLU A 277 3.66 10.46 9.40
CA GLU A 277 4.05 11.38 10.47
C GLU A 277 3.46 12.78 10.20
N PRO A 278 3.03 13.49 11.26
CA PRO A 278 2.43 14.83 11.13
C PRO A 278 3.40 15.90 10.63
#